data_AF-A0A257T7B8-F1
#
_entry.id   AF-A0A257T7B8-F1
#
_cell.length_a   1.000
_cell.length_b   1.000
_cell.length_c   1.000
_cell.angle_alpha   90.00
_cell.angle_beta   90.00
_cell.angle_gamma   90.00
#
_symmetry.space_group_name_H-M   'P 1'
#
loop_
_entity.id
_entity.type
_entity.pdbx_description
1 polymer ?
#
loop_
_entity_poly.entity_id
_entity_poly.type
_entity_poly.pdbx_seq_one_letter_code
_entity_poly.pdbx_strand_id
1 'polypeptide(L)'
;MIDAMLAAAIDEILHAPRLLRLEGSWRGLHWLADRIEASGRVRLRVLHAAWGEVCRDLERAAEFDQSQLFRRIYEDEFGTPGGEPYGLLVMDYEVRHRPGPDAPSDDVAAIAGLSAIAAAAFAPMIFGAAAALFGVDRMEELSGVANPAAIFTGPEHQRFRNLGQREDMLLAMLALGANHRQAMRSLYSSVVRSSLIPTIDSLKSVGMIHIPGITAGMILAGMAPLTAVSMQLVVMVMLTASVTLSVSTAVLLAAPHALVFSQRIEE
;
A
#
# COMPACT_ATOMS: atom_id res chain seq x y z
N MET A 1 -11.44 48.95 -27.95
CA MET A 1 -11.18 47.88 -28.94
C MET A 1 -9.87 47.17 -28.65
N ILE A 2 -8.76 47.88 -28.41
CA ILE A 2 -7.47 47.27 -28.02
C ILE A 2 -7.59 46.50 -26.68
N ASP A 3 -8.22 47.08 -25.65
CA ASP A 3 -8.34 46.42 -24.35
C ASP A 3 -9.12 45.09 -24.41
N ALA A 4 -10.14 45.02 -25.28
CA ALA A 4 -10.90 43.79 -25.47
C ALA A 4 -10.07 42.70 -26.17
N MET A 5 -9.24 43.09 -27.14
CA MET A 5 -8.31 42.16 -27.80
C MET A 5 -7.20 41.70 -26.85
N LEU A 6 -6.69 42.60 -26.01
CA LEU A 6 -5.69 42.27 -25.00
C LEU A 6 -6.27 41.35 -23.92
N ALA A 7 -7.49 41.64 -23.44
CA ALA A 7 -8.17 40.80 -22.46
C ALA A 7 -8.40 39.39 -23.01
N ALA A 8 -8.85 39.24 -24.26
CA ALA A 8 -9.03 37.92 -24.88
C ALA A 8 -7.70 37.14 -25.01
N ALA A 9 -6.62 37.81 -25.41
CA ALA A 9 -5.30 37.16 -25.53
C ALA A 9 -4.74 36.75 -24.15
N ILE A 10 -4.91 37.60 -23.13
CA ILE A 10 -4.53 37.27 -21.75
C ILE A 10 -5.38 36.12 -21.23
N ASP A 11 -6.69 36.14 -21.48
CA ASP A 11 -7.62 35.09 -21.06
C ASP A 11 -7.25 33.72 -21.64
N GLU A 12 -6.87 33.67 -22.92
CA GLU A 12 -6.38 32.45 -23.57
C GLU A 12 -5.09 31.92 -22.92
N ILE A 13 -4.15 32.81 -22.59
CA ILE A 13 -2.89 32.43 -21.93
C ILE A 13 -3.16 31.94 -20.50
N LEU A 14 -3.97 32.68 -19.73
CA LEU A 14 -4.27 32.39 -18.32
C LEU A 14 -5.07 31.09 -18.16
N HIS A 15 -5.94 30.76 -19.11
CA HIS A 15 -6.73 29.53 -19.09
C HIS A 15 -6.08 28.36 -19.83
N ALA A 16 -4.84 28.52 -20.33
CA ALA A 16 -4.11 27.43 -20.95
C ALA A 16 -3.91 26.28 -19.92
N PRO A 17 -4.32 25.03 -20.20
CA PRO A 17 -4.30 23.94 -19.22
C PRO A 17 -2.92 23.68 -18.59
N ARG A 18 -1.85 23.87 -19.38
CA ARG A 18 -0.47 23.74 -18.91
C ARG A 18 -0.10 24.81 -17.88
N LEU A 19 -0.54 26.06 -18.09
CA LEU A 19 -0.28 27.14 -17.16
C LEU A 19 -1.08 26.95 -15.87
N LEU A 20 -2.37 26.64 -15.97
CA LEU A 20 -3.22 26.36 -14.81
C LEU A 20 -2.66 25.22 -13.95
N ARG A 21 -2.15 24.14 -14.56
CA ARG A 21 -1.51 23.04 -13.83
C ARG A 21 -0.25 23.51 -13.09
N LEU A 22 0.63 24.23 -13.78
CA LEU A 22 1.85 24.76 -13.18
C LEU A 22 1.55 25.74 -12.03
N GLU A 23 0.61 26.66 -12.25
CA GLU A 23 0.17 27.62 -11.25
C GLU A 23 -0.45 26.91 -10.04
N GLY A 24 -1.29 25.89 -10.25
CA GLY A 24 -1.86 25.06 -9.20
C GLY A 24 -0.78 24.43 -8.32
N SER A 25 0.21 23.76 -8.92
CA SER A 25 1.34 23.16 -8.22
C SER A 25 2.12 24.18 -7.38
N TRP A 26 2.50 25.32 -7.97
CA TRP A 26 3.30 26.33 -7.28
C TRP A 26 2.52 27.08 -6.21
N ARG A 27 1.24 27.36 -6.42
CA ARG A 27 0.37 27.95 -5.38
C ARG A 27 0.16 26.99 -4.23
N GLY A 28 -0.05 25.70 -4.51
CA GLY A 28 -0.14 24.66 -3.47
C GLY A 28 1.15 24.56 -2.65
N LEU A 29 2.30 24.55 -3.32
CA LEU A 29 3.60 24.54 -2.66
C LEU A 29 3.83 25.79 -1.81
N HIS A 30 3.50 26.97 -2.33
CA HIS A 30 3.60 28.23 -1.60
C HIS A 30 2.69 28.24 -0.36
N TRP A 31 1.44 27.79 -0.51
CA TRP A 31 0.51 27.64 0.61
C TRP A 31 1.06 26.70 1.69
N LEU A 32 1.68 25.58 1.29
CA LEU A 32 2.28 24.63 2.23
C LEU A 32 3.49 25.26 2.95
N ALA A 33 4.38 25.90 2.19
CA ALA A 33 5.57 26.55 2.73
C ALA A 33 5.22 27.65 3.75
N ASP A 34 4.19 28.45 3.48
CA ASP A 34 3.71 29.52 4.36
C ASP A 34 3.11 28.98 5.68
N ARG A 35 2.72 27.70 5.73
CA ARG A 35 2.19 27.05 6.94
C ARG A 35 3.26 26.41 7.80
N ILE A 36 4.47 26.21 7.28
CA ILE A 36 5.57 25.63 8.02
C ILE A 36 6.19 26.71 8.90
N GLU A 37 6.14 26.53 10.22
CA GLU A 37 6.77 27.46 11.16
C GLU A 37 8.28 27.57 10.91
N ALA A 38 8.81 28.79 11.05
CA ALA A 38 10.25 29.06 10.93
C ALA A 38 11.10 28.47 12.08
N SER A 39 10.52 27.60 12.92
CA SER A 39 11.18 26.97 14.08
C SER A 39 12.27 25.96 13.69
N GLY A 40 12.43 25.65 12.39
CA GLY A 40 13.51 24.81 11.84
C GLY A 40 13.33 23.30 12.05
N ARG A 41 12.26 22.88 12.75
CA ARG A 41 11.96 21.46 13.00
C ARG A 41 11.40 20.73 11.78
N VAL A 42 10.70 21.44 10.92
CA VAL A 42 10.14 20.90 9.68
C VAL A 42 10.89 21.51 8.51
N ARG A 43 11.45 20.66 7.66
CA ARG A 43 12.15 21.09 6.44
C ARG A 43 11.40 20.60 5.22
N LEU A 44 11.10 21.53 4.32
CA LEU A 44 10.50 21.24 3.04
C LEU A 44 11.59 21.10 1.98
N ARG A 45 11.65 19.94 1.32
CA ARG A 45 12.55 19.68 0.19
C ARG A 45 11.69 19.42 -1.05
N VAL A 46 12.07 20.01 -2.17
CA VAL A 46 11.29 19.95 -3.42
C VAL A 46 12.10 19.21 -4.47
N LEU A 47 11.50 18.19 -5.06
CA LEU A 47 12.04 17.45 -6.20
C LEU A 47 11.12 17.65 -7.40
N HIS A 48 11.64 18.27 -8.46
CA HIS A 48 10.92 18.35 -9.72
C HIS A 48 11.19 17.09 -10.55
N ALA A 49 10.14 16.36 -10.90
CA ALA A 49 10.18 15.24 -11.83
C ALA A 49 8.90 15.22 -12.67
N ALA A 50 8.97 14.86 -13.95
CA ALA A 50 7.75 14.58 -14.70
C ALA A 50 7.22 13.19 -14.31
N TRP A 51 5.90 13.02 -14.25
CA TRP A 51 5.30 11.72 -13.89
C TRP A 51 5.78 10.58 -14.80
N GLY A 52 5.86 10.82 -16.11
CA GLY A 52 6.40 9.84 -17.06
C GLY A 52 7.89 9.54 -16.89
N GLU A 53 8.68 10.39 -16.21
CA GLU A 53 10.06 10.07 -15.83
C GLU A 53 10.08 9.16 -14.60
N VAL A 54 9.23 9.43 -13.62
CA VAL A 54 9.04 8.59 -12.43
C VAL A 54 8.61 7.17 -12.82
N CYS A 55 7.57 7.05 -13.65
CA CYS A 55 7.12 5.75 -14.16
C CYS A 55 8.25 4.99 -14.88
N ARG A 56 8.97 5.67 -15.79
CA ARG A 56 10.05 5.05 -16.55
C ARG A 56 11.24 4.63 -15.69
N ASP A 57 11.57 5.36 -14.63
CA ASP A 57 12.64 4.99 -13.70
C ASP A 57 12.29 3.67 -12.99
N LEU A 58 11.08 3.59 -12.45
CA LEU A 58 10.58 2.42 -11.72
C LEU A 58 10.34 1.21 -12.63
N GLU A 59 9.88 1.42 -13.87
CA GLU A 59 9.70 0.35 -14.86
C GLU A 59 11.03 -0.23 -15.36
N ARG A 60 12.09 0.59 -15.42
CA ARG A 60 13.42 0.15 -15.90
C ARG A 60 14.22 -0.55 -14.83
N ALA A 61 13.99 -0.22 -13.57
CA ALA A 61 14.67 -0.86 -12.46
C ALA A 61 14.20 -2.32 -12.34
N ALA A 62 15.14 -3.26 -12.24
CA ALA A 62 14.79 -4.68 -12.07
C ALA A 62 14.12 -4.91 -10.70
N GLU A 63 14.59 -4.19 -9.69
CA GLU A 63 14.03 -4.11 -8.35
C GLU A 63 13.93 -2.64 -7.93
N PHE A 64 13.02 -2.32 -7.00
CA PHE A 64 12.71 -0.93 -6.65
C PHE A 64 13.92 -0.18 -6.06
N ASP A 65 14.82 -0.89 -5.39
CA ASP A 65 16.03 -0.37 -4.74
C ASP A 65 17.15 -0.02 -5.74
N GLN A 66 17.02 -0.42 -7.01
CA GLN A 66 17.93 -0.05 -8.08
C GLN A 66 17.47 1.19 -8.86
N SER A 67 16.34 1.79 -8.47
CA SER A 67 15.80 3.00 -9.10
C SER A 67 16.57 4.26 -8.68
N GLN A 68 16.56 5.28 -9.53
CA GLN A 68 17.15 6.57 -9.17
C GLN A 68 16.39 7.25 -8.04
N LEU A 69 15.07 7.06 -7.98
CA LEU A 69 14.25 7.55 -6.88
C LEU A 69 14.61 6.92 -5.54
N PHE A 70 14.88 5.61 -5.49
CA PHE A 70 15.32 4.96 -4.26
C PHE A 70 16.62 5.56 -3.74
N ARG A 71 17.61 5.76 -4.63
CA ARG A 71 18.87 6.41 -4.24
C ARG A 71 18.63 7.79 -3.61
N ARG A 72 17.77 8.61 -4.22
CA ARG A 72 17.48 9.97 -3.72
C ARG A 72 16.69 10.02 -2.41
N ILE A 73 15.77 9.08 -2.21
CA ILE A 73 14.86 9.08 -1.06
C ILE A 73 15.47 8.31 0.11
N TYR A 74 16.11 7.18 -0.17
CA TYR A 74 16.67 6.27 0.83
C TYR A 74 18.18 6.42 0.96
N GLU A 75 18.97 6.09 -0.08
CA GLU A 75 20.43 5.95 0.07
C GLU A 75 21.11 7.27 0.46
N ASP A 76 20.81 8.36 -0.26
CA ASP A 76 21.42 9.69 -0.08
C ASP A 76 21.07 10.30 1.29
N GLU A 77 19.99 9.84 1.95
CA GLU A 77 19.49 10.41 3.21
C GLU A 77 19.39 9.36 4.32
N PHE A 78 18.35 8.52 4.31
CA PHE A 78 18.12 7.51 5.35
C PHE A 78 19.28 6.51 5.50
N GLY A 79 19.88 6.09 4.39
CA GLY A 79 20.99 5.13 4.35
C GLY A 79 22.36 5.74 4.62
N THR A 80 22.47 7.07 4.71
CA THR A 80 23.74 7.78 4.87
C THR A 80 23.92 8.28 6.31
N PRO A 81 25.04 7.98 6.98
CA PRO A 81 25.34 8.55 8.30
C PRO A 81 25.33 10.08 8.28
N GLY A 82 24.48 10.68 9.12
CA GLY A 82 24.30 12.14 9.17
C GLY A 82 23.36 12.72 8.10
N GLY A 83 22.70 11.87 7.29
CA GLY A 83 21.62 12.28 6.39
C GLY A 83 20.35 12.68 7.15
N GLU A 84 19.41 13.29 6.42
CA GLU A 84 18.15 13.80 6.99
C GLU A 84 16.96 13.08 6.33
N PRO A 85 16.50 11.96 6.91
CA PRO A 85 15.47 11.14 6.29
C PRO A 85 14.15 11.89 6.13
N TYR A 86 13.46 11.60 5.03
CA TYR A 86 12.15 12.19 4.75
C TYR A 86 11.08 11.57 5.65
N GLY A 87 10.31 12.41 6.35
CA GLY A 87 9.19 11.94 7.19
C GLY A 87 7.86 11.80 6.47
N LEU A 88 7.72 12.38 5.27
CA LEU A 88 6.50 12.36 4.46
C LEU A 88 6.85 12.66 3.00
N LEU A 89 6.29 11.88 2.08
CA LEU A 89 6.39 12.12 0.64
C LEU A 89 5.05 12.67 0.14
N VAL A 90 5.05 13.93 -0.31
CA VAL A 90 3.87 14.55 -0.94
C VAL A 90 4.07 14.56 -2.44
N MET A 91 3.19 13.89 -3.16
CA MET A 91 3.28 13.74 -4.60
C MET A 91 2.17 14.52 -5.29
N ASP A 92 2.57 15.50 -6.10
CA ASP A 92 1.65 16.31 -6.89
C ASP A 92 1.28 15.63 -8.22
N TYR A 93 0.73 14.42 -8.11
CA TYR A 93 0.24 13.62 -9.23
C TYR A 93 -1.12 13.03 -8.92
N GLU A 94 -1.92 12.84 -9.97
CA GLU A 94 -3.21 12.18 -9.89
C GLU A 94 -3.12 10.77 -10.47
N VAL A 95 -3.37 9.77 -9.64
CA VAL A 95 -3.23 8.36 -9.99
C VAL A 95 -4.48 7.85 -10.70
N ARG A 96 -4.28 7.12 -11.79
CA ARG A 96 -5.31 6.39 -12.54
C ARG A 96 -5.19 4.89 -12.30
N HIS A 97 -6.27 4.14 -12.52
CA HIS A 97 -6.25 2.67 -12.44
C HIS A 97 -5.80 2.00 -13.74
N ARG A 98 -5.75 2.76 -14.86
CA ARG A 98 -5.32 2.28 -16.18
C ARG A 98 -4.69 3.38 -17.03
N PRO A 99 -3.78 3.03 -17.96
CA PRO A 99 -3.32 3.95 -18.99
C PRO A 99 -4.48 4.42 -19.90
N GLY A 100 -4.34 5.62 -20.45
CA GLY A 100 -5.28 6.21 -21.40
C GLY A 100 -4.58 7.05 -22.47
N PRO A 101 -5.32 7.58 -23.46
CA PRO A 101 -4.75 8.35 -24.57
C PRO A 101 -3.89 9.54 -24.12
N ASP A 102 -4.36 10.26 -23.07
CA ASP A 102 -3.68 11.44 -22.52
C ASP A 102 -2.74 11.12 -21.35
N ALA A 103 -2.63 9.84 -20.95
CA ALA A 103 -1.74 9.37 -19.89
C ALA A 103 -1.33 7.92 -20.17
N PRO A 104 -0.29 7.70 -20.98
CA PRO A 104 0.13 6.36 -21.39
C PRO A 104 0.87 5.59 -20.29
N SER A 105 1.15 6.21 -19.14
CA SER A 105 1.88 5.62 -18.02
C SER A 105 1.06 4.57 -17.27
N ASP A 106 1.76 3.55 -16.74
CA ASP A 106 1.16 2.59 -15.80
C ASP A 106 1.27 3.09 -14.36
N ASP A 107 0.34 3.96 -13.97
CA ASP A 107 0.33 4.59 -12.66
C ASP A 107 0.25 3.57 -11.51
N VAL A 108 -0.44 2.44 -11.71
CA VAL A 108 -0.56 1.40 -10.67
C VAL A 108 0.79 0.74 -10.39
N ALA A 109 1.58 0.48 -11.44
CA ALA A 109 2.94 -0.04 -11.28
C ALA A 109 3.87 0.98 -10.62
N ALA A 110 3.77 2.25 -11.02
CA ALA A 110 4.55 3.33 -10.42
C ALA A 110 4.25 3.49 -8.92
N ILE A 111 2.98 3.50 -8.51
CA ILE A 111 2.63 3.58 -7.08
C ILE A 111 3.09 2.34 -6.32
N ALA A 112 3.03 1.16 -6.91
CA ALA A 112 3.62 -0.04 -6.31
C ALA A 112 5.12 0.14 -6.02
N GLY A 113 5.91 0.60 -6.99
CA GLY A 113 7.34 0.86 -6.80
C GLY A 113 7.61 1.95 -5.76
N LEU A 114 6.90 3.08 -5.85
CA LEU A 114 7.00 4.18 -4.88
C LEU A 114 6.63 3.74 -3.46
N SER A 115 5.59 2.91 -3.31
CA SER A 115 5.19 2.39 -2.00
C SER A 115 6.28 1.53 -1.36
N ALA A 116 7.02 0.76 -2.15
CA ALA A 116 8.14 -0.03 -1.65
C ALA A 116 9.30 0.86 -1.19
N ILE A 117 9.63 1.92 -1.96
CA ILE A 117 10.64 2.93 -1.58
C ILE A 117 10.21 3.66 -0.31
N ALA A 118 8.96 4.11 -0.26
CA ALA A 118 8.35 4.80 0.88
C ALA A 118 8.38 3.93 2.14
N ALA A 119 8.02 2.64 2.02
CA ALA A 119 8.07 1.69 3.12
C ALA A 119 9.51 1.47 3.61
N ALA A 120 10.48 1.30 2.71
CA ALA A 120 11.89 1.15 3.06
C ALA A 120 12.44 2.38 3.81
N ALA A 121 12.05 3.58 3.38
CA ALA A 121 12.44 4.84 4.02
C ALA A 121 11.61 5.20 5.26
N PHE A 122 10.61 4.38 5.64
CA PHE A 122 9.63 4.70 6.68
C PHE A 122 8.93 6.06 6.49
N ALA A 123 8.75 6.46 5.23
CA ALA A 123 8.19 7.74 4.84
C ALA A 123 6.81 7.51 4.21
N PRO A 124 5.69 7.75 4.93
CA PRO A 124 4.37 7.67 4.33
C PRO A 124 4.26 8.54 3.08
N MET A 125 3.43 8.13 2.13
CA MET A 125 3.23 8.86 0.88
C MET A 125 1.77 9.29 0.71
N ILE A 126 1.56 10.48 0.17
CA ILE A 126 0.25 11.04 -0.18
C ILE A 126 0.25 11.42 -1.65
N PHE A 127 -0.84 11.13 -2.34
CA PHE A 127 -1.04 11.42 -3.76
C PHE A 127 -2.51 11.69 -4.08
N GLY A 128 -2.77 12.34 -5.20
CA GLY A 128 -4.12 12.62 -5.69
C GLY A 128 -4.73 11.43 -6.42
N ALA A 129 -6.07 11.39 -6.45
CA ALA A 129 -6.83 10.43 -7.25
C ALA A 129 -7.40 11.14 -8.49
N ALA A 130 -7.12 10.63 -9.68
CA ALA A 130 -7.72 11.17 -10.91
C ALA A 130 -9.22 10.87 -10.96
N ALA A 131 -10.01 11.72 -11.62
CA ALA A 131 -11.44 11.49 -11.86
C ALA A 131 -11.71 10.11 -12.49
N ALA A 132 -10.87 9.71 -13.44
CA ALA A 132 -10.93 8.40 -14.10
C ALA A 132 -10.83 7.21 -13.12
N LEU A 133 -10.21 7.38 -11.95
CA LEU A 133 -10.18 6.33 -10.91
C LEU A 133 -11.60 5.97 -10.44
N PHE A 134 -12.49 6.96 -10.41
CA PHE A 134 -13.90 6.82 -10.04
C PHE A 134 -14.82 6.60 -11.25
N GLY A 135 -14.28 6.32 -12.44
CA GLY A 135 -15.08 6.06 -13.64
C GLY A 135 -15.84 7.28 -14.19
N VAL A 136 -15.40 8.49 -13.85
CA VAL A 136 -15.95 9.76 -14.33
C VAL A 136 -14.87 10.57 -15.04
N ASP A 137 -15.28 11.48 -15.94
CA ASP A 137 -14.33 12.31 -16.70
C ASP A 137 -13.90 13.54 -15.89
N ARG A 138 -14.81 14.08 -15.08
CA ARG A 138 -14.57 15.20 -14.16
C ARG A 138 -14.90 14.83 -12.73
N MET A 139 -14.11 15.34 -11.78
CA MET A 139 -14.33 15.07 -10.36
C MET A 139 -15.70 15.55 -9.86
N GLU A 140 -16.26 16.59 -10.47
CA GLU A 140 -17.60 17.14 -10.15
C GLU A 140 -18.72 16.11 -10.36
N GLU A 141 -18.59 15.26 -11.37
CA GLU A 141 -19.58 14.23 -11.74
C GLU A 141 -19.70 13.15 -10.67
N LEU A 142 -18.67 13.01 -9.81
CA LEU A 142 -18.68 12.07 -8.69
C LEU A 142 -19.86 12.31 -7.74
N SER A 143 -20.31 13.56 -7.61
CA SER A 143 -21.48 13.92 -6.79
C SER A 143 -22.78 13.26 -7.27
N GLY A 144 -22.88 12.91 -8.56
CA GLY A 144 -24.01 12.20 -9.14
C GLY A 144 -23.91 10.67 -9.05
N VAL A 145 -22.77 10.13 -8.62
CA VAL A 145 -22.54 8.69 -8.55
C VAL A 145 -23.13 8.13 -7.26
N ALA A 146 -24.21 7.35 -7.37
CA ALA A 146 -24.93 6.80 -6.22
C ALA A 146 -24.08 5.85 -5.33
N ASN A 147 -23.20 5.05 -5.94
CA ASN A 147 -22.30 4.16 -5.22
C ASN A 147 -20.91 4.10 -5.89
N PRO A 148 -20.00 5.02 -5.53
CA PRO A 148 -18.64 5.03 -6.08
C PRO A 148 -17.86 3.75 -5.76
N ALA A 149 -18.16 3.09 -4.63
CA ALA A 149 -17.47 1.87 -4.22
C ALA A 149 -17.73 0.69 -5.18
N ALA A 150 -18.88 0.64 -5.85
CA ALA A 150 -19.20 -0.41 -6.80
C ALA A 150 -18.25 -0.40 -8.02
N ILE A 151 -17.82 0.79 -8.44
CA ILE A 151 -16.93 0.98 -9.60
C ILE A 151 -15.61 0.23 -9.37
N PHE A 152 -15.08 0.30 -8.15
CA PHE A 152 -13.85 -0.39 -7.77
C PHE A 152 -13.95 -1.91 -7.80
N THR A 153 -15.13 -2.53 -7.96
CA THR A 153 -15.25 -4.00 -8.06
C THR A 153 -15.01 -4.53 -9.47
N GLY A 154 -15.04 -3.66 -10.48
CA GLY A 154 -14.85 -4.03 -11.88
C GLY A 154 -13.48 -4.65 -12.19
N PRO A 155 -13.34 -5.38 -13.30
CA PRO A 155 -12.07 -6.00 -13.70
C PRO A 155 -10.97 -4.96 -13.96
N GLU A 156 -11.31 -3.78 -14.47
CA GLU A 156 -10.34 -2.71 -14.75
C GLU A 156 -9.62 -2.23 -13.48
N HIS A 157 -10.31 -2.22 -12.33
CA HIS A 157 -9.74 -1.81 -11.05
C HIS A 157 -9.03 -2.93 -10.29
N GLN A 158 -8.96 -4.15 -10.85
CA GLN A 158 -8.37 -5.29 -10.13
C GLN A 158 -6.93 -5.03 -9.71
N ARG A 159 -6.11 -4.46 -10.60
CA ARG A 159 -4.70 -4.12 -10.29
C ARG A 159 -4.60 -3.09 -9.17
N PHE A 160 -5.43 -2.05 -9.23
CA PHE A 160 -5.49 -1.03 -8.19
C PHE A 160 -5.99 -1.58 -6.84
N ARG A 161 -6.98 -2.49 -6.85
CA ARG A 161 -7.41 -3.18 -5.62
C ARG A 161 -6.29 -4.03 -5.02
N ASN A 162 -5.53 -4.73 -5.86
CA ASN A 162 -4.41 -5.57 -5.42
C ASN A 162 -3.29 -4.73 -4.80
N LEU A 163 -3.06 -3.51 -5.32
CA LEU A 163 -2.13 -2.55 -4.72
C LEU A 163 -2.49 -2.28 -3.24
N GLY A 164 -3.76 -2.01 -2.94
CA GLY A 164 -4.26 -1.82 -1.57
C GLY A 164 -4.17 -3.05 -0.66
N GLN A 165 -3.78 -4.22 -1.18
CA GLN A 165 -3.50 -5.42 -0.36
C GLN A 165 -2.00 -5.60 -0.07
N ARG A 166 -1.11 -4.82 -0.69
CA ARG A 166 0.33 -4.89 -0.43
C ARG A 166 0.67 -4.34 0.95
N GLU A 167 1.66 -4.93 1.59
CA GLU A 167 2.15 -4.49 2.90
C GLU A 167 2.82 -3.10 2.80
N ASP A 168 3.52 -2.84 1.69
CA ASP A 168 4.18 -1.57 1.36
C ASP A 168 3.21 -0.37 1.35
N MET A 169 1.92 -0.61 1.08
CA MET A 169 0.88 0.42 1.04
C MET A 169 0.35 0.79 2.43
N LEU A 170 0.76 0.10 3.50
CA LEU A 170 0.22 0.31 4.84
C LEU A 170 0.37 1.76 5.31
N LEU A 171 1.57 2.32 5.19
CA LEU A 171 1.85 3.70 5.61
C LEU A 171 1.09 4.71 4.74
N ALA A 172 1.00 4.45 3.43
CA ALA A 172 0.23 5.29 2.50
C ALA A 172 -1.27 5.29 2.85
N MET A 173 -1.85 4.12 3.14
CA MET A 173 -3.25 3.99 3.53
C MET A 173 -3.54 4.77 4.81
N LEU A 174 -2.68 4.66 5.83
CA LEU A 174 -2.83 5.43 7.07
C LEU A 174 -2.72 6.94 6.81
N ALA A 175 -1.75 7.39 6.00
CA ALA A 175 -1.57 8.79 5.66
C ALA A 175 -2.74 9.37 4.86
N LEU A 176 -3.39 8.55 4.03
CA LEU A 176 -4.60 8.91 3.29
C LEU A 176 -5.88 8.83 4.15
N GLY A 177 -5.76 8.53 5.45
CA GLY A 177 -6.87 8.55 6.41
C GLY A 177 -7.58 7.21 6.59
N ALA A 178 -7.03 6.10 6.10
CA ALA A 178 -7.55 4.78 6.43
C ALA A 178 -7.37 4.49 7.93
N ASN A 179 -8.36 3.85 8.55
CA ASN A 179 -8.22 3.39 9.93
C ASN A 179 -7.31 2.16 10.02
N HIS A 180 -6.80 1.87 11.22
CA HIS A 180 -5.89 0.74 11.45
C HIS A 180 -6.45 -0.60 10.95
N ARG A 181 -7.77 -0.84 11.07
CA ARG A 181 -8.41 -2.09 10.60
C ARG A 181 -8.39 -2.21 9.09
N GLN A 182 -8.58 -1.09 8.38
CA GLN A 182 -8.53 -1.03 6.92
C GLN A 182 -7.10 -1.24 6.44
N ALA A 183 -6.12 -0.55 7.01
CA ALA A 183 -4.72 -0.63 6.60
C ALA A 183 -4.09 -2.00 6.86
N MET A 184 -4.42 -2.65 7.98
CA MET A 184 -3.87 -3.97 8.35
C MET A 184 -4.64 -5.16 7.75
N ARG A 185 -5.72 -4.94 6.99
CA ARG A 185 -6.62 -6.01 6.50
C ARG A 185 -5.88 -7.16 5.81
N SER A 186 -4.91 -6.84 4.95
CA SER A 186 -4.13 -7.84 4.23
C SER A 186 -3.17 -8.61 5.14
N LEU A 187 -2.45 -7.90 6.03
CA LEU A 187 -1.54 -8.48 7.01
C LEU A 187 -2.23 -9.53 7.89
N TYR A 188 -3.44 -9.24 8.36
CA TYR A 188 -4.24 -10.20 9.13
C TYR A 188 -4.36 -11.56 8.42
N SER A 189 -4.74 -11.53 7.14
CA SER A 189 -4.94 -12.75 6.37
C SER A 189 -3.63 -13.47 6.04
N SER A 190 -2.55 -12.72 5.83
CA SER A 190 -1.21 -13.25 5.56
C SER A 190 -0.64 -13.97 6.78
N VAL A 191 -0.70 -13.35 7.96
CA VAL A 191 -0.22 -13.92 9.23
C VAL A 191 -1.01 -15.19 9.58
N VAL A 192 -2.34 -15.15 9.48
CA VAL A 192 -3.17 -16.33 9.74
C VAL A 192 -2.79 -17.47 8.78
N ARG A 193 -2.67 -17.20 7.48
CA ARG A 193 -2.30 -18.23 6.49
C ARG A 193 -0.92 -18.81 6.76
N SER A 194 0.08 -17.96 7.00
CA SER A 194 1.47 -18.37 7.20
C SER A 194 1.63 -19.24 8.45
N SER A 195 0.96 -18.86 9.54
CA SER A 195 0.99 -19.64 10.79
C SER A 195 0.38 -21.05 10.69
N LEU A 196 -0.48 -21.29 9.70
CA LEU A 196 -1.12 -22.59 9.47
C LEU A 196 -0.30 -23.51 8.57
N ILE A 197 0.71 -23.00 7.85
CA ILE A 197 1.56 -23.79 6.95
C ILE A 197 2.19 -25.00 7.68
N PRO A 198 2.83 -24.84 8.86
CA PRO A 198 3.46 -25.97 9.55
C PRO A 198 2.46 -27.06 9.95
N THR A 199 1.25 -26.66 10.37
CA THR A 199 0.18 -27.58 10.77
C THR A 199 -0.35 -28.37 9.59
N ILE A 200 -0.54 -27.70 8.45
CA ILE A 200 -0.99 -28.32 7.19
C ILE A 200 0.07 -29.26 6.62
N ASP A 201 1.35 -28.87 6.66
CA ASP A 201 2.42 -29.73 6.16
C ASP A 201 2.63 -30.95 7.05
N SER A 202 2.47 -30.80 8.36
CA SER A 202 2.45 -31.93 9.30
C SER A 202 1.33 -32.91 8.98
N LEU A 203 0.11 -32.42 8.70
CA LEU A 203 -1.05 -33.21 8.24
C LEU A 203 -0.75 -34.00 6.96
N LYS A 204 -0.12 -33.37 5.96
CA LYS A 204 0.24 -34.04 4.71
C LYS A 204 1.28 -35.15 4.93
N SER A 205 2.22 -34.97 5.85
CA SER A 205 3.30 -35.94 6.08
C SER A 205 2.82 -37.22 6.81
N VAL A 206 1.75 -37.11 7.60
CA VAL A 206 1.22 -38.21 8.41
C VAL A 206 0.61 -39.29 7.52
N GLY A 207 1.10 -40.52 7.66
CA GLY A 207 0.69 -41.67 6.85
C GLY A 207 1.51 -41.88 5.57
N MET A 208 2.24 -40.87 5.08
CA MET A 208 3.20 -41.05 3.97
C MET A 208 4.61 -41.40 4.45
N ILE A 209 5.08 -40.77 5.54
CA ILE A 209 6.47 -40.90 5.99
C ILE A 209 6.55 -41.55 7.38
N HIS A 210 5.65 -41.20 8.30
CA HIS A 210 5.62 -41.75 9.66
C HIS A 210 4.20 -42.09 10.13
N ILE A 211 4.09 -43.21 10.87
CA ILE A 211 2.88 -43.57 11.63
C ILE A 211 2.96 -42.81 12.97
N PRO A 212 1.96 -41.98 13.31
CA PRO A 212 1.95 -41.25 14.58
C PRO A 212 2.00 -42.20 15.78
N GLY A 213 2.70 -41.79 16.83
CA GLY A 213 2.91 -42.63 18.02
C GLY A 213 1.62 -43.15 18.67
N ILE A 214 0.54 -42.34 18.64
CA ILE A 214 -0.77 -42.74 19.16
C ILE A 214 -1.38 -43.85 18.29
N THR A 215 -1.34 -43.73 16.95
CA THR A 215 -1.80 -44.79 16.03
C THR A 215 -1.01 -46.08 16.21
N ALA A 216 0.33 -45.98 16.30
CA ALA A 216 1.18 -47.14 16.53
C ALA A 216 0.88 -47.81 17.88
N GLY A 217 0.73 -47.02 18.95
CA GLY A 217 0.38 -47.52 20.28
C GLY A 217 -0.99 -48.21 20.32
N MET A 218 -1.98 -47.66 19.64
CA MET A 218 -3.32 -48.28 19.52
C MET A 218 -3.27 -49.61 18.75
N ILE A 219 -2.48 -49.68 17.68
CA ILE A 219 -2.29 -50.93 16.92
C ILE A 219 -1.58 -51.98 17.78
N LEU A 220 -0.52 -51.61 18.51
CA LEU A 220 0.19 -52.52 19.43
C LEU A 220 -0.69 -53.02 20.58
N ALA A 221 -1.67 -52.21 21.01
CA ALA A 221 -2.67 -52.59 22.01
C ALA A 221 -3.78 -53.53 21.45
N GLY A 222 -3.68 -53.94 20.18
CA GLY A 222 -4.62 -54.86 19.54
C GLY A 222 -5.83 -54.19 18.87
N MET A 223 -5.85 -52.86 18.77
CA MET A 223 -6.94 -52.15 18.09
C MET A 223 -6.82 -52.30 16.56
N ALA A 224 -7.95 -52.44 15.88
CA ALA A 224 -7.97 -52.57 14.42
C ALA A 224 -7.33 -51.32 13.74
N PRO A 225 -6.47 -51.50 12.72
CA PRO A 225 -5.73 -50.39 12.10
C PRO A 225 -6.60 -49.24 11.59
N LEU A 226 -7.77 -49.56 11.00
CA LEU A 226 -8.74 -48.57 10.52
C LEU A 226 -9.29 -47.68 11.63
N THR A 227 -9.52 -48.24 12.82
CA THR A 227 -10.02 -47.50 13.98
C THR A 227 -8.92 -46.60 14.55
N ALA A 228 -7.70 -47.11 14.63
CA ALA A 228 -6.55 -46.36 15.10
C ALA A 228 -6.22 -45.14 14.20
N VAL A 229 -6.32 -45.31 12.87
CA VAL A 229 -6.13 -44.22 11.90
C VAL A 229 -7.26 -43.19 11.99
N SER A 230 -8.51 -43.63 12.09
CA SER A 230 -9.67 -42.74 12.23
C SER A 230 -9.55 -41.84 13.47
N MET A 231 -9.17 -42.42 14.62
CA MET A 231 -8.97 -41.66 15.85
C MET A 231 -7.82 -40.66 15.74
N GLN A 232 -6.74 -41.05 15.07
CA GLN A 232 -5.62 -40.14 14.81
C GLN A 232 -6.02 -38.96 13.91
N LEU A 233 -6.84 -39.21 12.89
CA LEU A 233 -7.35 -38.15 12.01
C LEU A 233 -8.18 -37.14 12.81
N VAL A 234 -9.04 -37.61 13.73
CA VAL A 234 -9.82 -36.75 14.63
C VAL A 234 -8.91 -35.86 15.47
N VAL A 235 -7.85 -36.43 16.07
CA VAL A 235 -6.87 -35.65 16.85
C VAL A 235 -6.19 -34.58 15.99
N MET A 236 -5.79 -34.89 14.76
CA MET A 236 -5.14 -33.90 13.89
C MET A 236 -6.09 -32.78 13.45
N VAL A 237 -7.36 -33.10 13.18
CA VAL A 237 -8.40 -32.08 12.88
C VAL A 237 -8.61 -31.18 14.09
N MET A 238 -8.69 -31.74 15.31
CA MET A 238 -8.84 -30.97 16.54
C MET A 238 -7.63 -30.05 16.81
N LEU A 239 -6.41 -30.55 16.63
CA LEU A 239 -5.19 -29.74 16.75
C LEU A 239 -5.18 -28.59 15.74
N THR A 240 -5.56 -28.85 14.49
CA THR A 240 -5.62 -27.82 13.44
C THR A 240 -6.65 -26.75 13.76
N ALA A 241 -7.84 -27.15 14.24
CA ALA A 241 -8.86 -26.21 14.70
C ALA A 241 -8.39 -25.37 15.90
N SER A 242 -7.70 -25.99 16.86
CA SER A 242 -7.14 -25.31 18.03
C SER A 242 -6.08 -24.28 17.65
N VAL A 243 -5.14 -24.64 16.76
CA VAL A 243 -4.11 -23.71 16.27
C VAL A 243 -4.75 -22.55 15.51
N THR A 244 -5.71 -22.83 14.63
CA THR A 244 -6.44 -21.79 13.88
C THR A 244 -7.13 -20.79 14.81
N LEU A 245 -7.81 -21.30 15.85
CA LEU A 245 -8.49 -20.46 16.83
C LEU A 245 -7.49 -19.61 17.62
N SER A 246 -6.41 -20.23 18.11
CA SER A 246 -5.37 -19.57 18.91
C SER A 246 -4.69 -18.44 18.12
N VAL A 247 -4.26 -18.71 16.88
CA VAL A 247 -3.66 -17.71 15.99
C VAL A 247 -4.64 -16.57 15.73
N SER A 248 -5.89 -16.90 15.38
CA SER A 248 -6.91 -15.88 15.07
C SER A 248 -7.14 -14.96 16.27
N THR A 249 -7.24 -15.52 17.48
CA THR A 249 -7.39 -14.73 18.71
C THR A 249 -6.16 -13.88 18.99
N ALA A 250 -4.95 -14.43 18.88
CA ALA A 250 -3.71 -13.68 19.09
C ALA A 250 -3.60 -12.49 18.13
N VAL A 251 -3.89 -12.71 16.85
CA VAL A 251 -3.86 -11.70 15.80
C VAL A 251 -4.90 -10.60 16.03
N LEU A 252 -6.12 -10.96 16.42
CA LEU A 252 -7.19 -9.99 16.72
C LEU A 252 -6.87 -9.12 17.94
N LEU A 253 -6.19 -9.67 18.96
CA LEU A 253 -5.80 -8.93 20.17
C LEU A 253 -4.55 -8.07 19.96
N ALA A 254 -3.56 -8.56 19.21
CA ALA A 254 -2.28 -7.88 19.04
C ALA A 254 -2.34 -6.72 18.03
N ALA A 255 -3.06 -6.89 16.93
CA ALA A 255 -3.05 -5.91 15.85
C ALA A 255 -3.55 -4.49 16.20
N PRO A 256 -4.59 -4.26 17.02
CA PRO A 256 -4.92 -2.90 17.45
C PRO A 256 -3.81 -2.22 18.27
N HIS A 257 -2.88 -2.99 18.85
CA HIS A 257 -1.74 -2.47 19.60
C HIS A 257 -0.47 -2.34 18.75
N ALA A 258 -0.40 -2.99 17.59
CA ALA A 258 0.79 -3.02 16.75
C ALA A 258 1.15 -1.64 16.12
N LEU A 259 0.16 -0.78 15.94
CA LEU A 259 0.33 0.57 15.35
C LEU A 259 0.22 1.70 16.38
N VAL A 260 0.23 1.38 17.68
CA VAL A 260 0.27 2.39 18.74
C VAL A 260 1.74 2.76 18.96
N PHE A 261 2.18 3.83 18.30
CA PHE A 261 3.44 4.46 18.64
C PHE A 261 3.28 5.09 20.03
N SER A 262 3.96 4.54 21.05
CA SER A 262 3.90 5.13 22.39
C SER A 262 4.41 6.57 22.30
N GLN A 263 3.57 7.54 22.61
CA GLN A 263 4.01 8.92 22.77
C GLN A 263 4.97 8.98 23.97
N ARG A 264 6.27 9.04 23.67
CA ARG A 264 7.34 9.75 24.39
C ARG A 264 8.69 9.35 23.82
N ILE A 265 9.22 10.21 22.96
CA ILE A 265 10.65 10.52 22.99
C ILE A 265 10.67 12.00 23.36
N GLU A 266 10.47 12.28 24.64
CA GLU A 266 10.91 13.53 25.24
C GLU A 266 12.42 13.38 25.45
N GLU A 267 13.23 13.94 24.56
CA GLU A 267 14.57 14.48 24.86
C GLU A 267 14.77 15.77 24.06
#